data_AF-A0A9P8P8H1-F1
#
_entry.id   AF-A0A9P8P8H1-F1
#
_cell.length_a   1.000
_cell.length_b   1.000
_cell.length_c   1.000
_cell.angle_alpha   90.00
_cell.angle_beta   90.00
_cell.angle_gamma   90.00
#
_symmetry.space_group_name_H-M   'P 1'
#
loop_
_entity.id
_entity.type
_entity.pdbx_description
1 polymer ?
#
loop_
_entity_poly.entity_id
_entity_poly.type
_entity_poly.pdbx_seq_one_letter_code
_entity_poly.pdbx_strand_id
1 'polypeptide(L)'
;MTSSEARKGATSEIRDKLGFHDETLWRKFSSRRLLLVESLSLSSKKACEQDAEIAVCAKTLQQEFGFPDDTLGEFDKLVRLAIQSVRRNKKRSQKRLANRRREKEDNVSPSYSDLLNEDVDMATGSSEEHEIESKTAISALVAPSAERPFGASLRRLGANHEFRAAANSFLASVKRSRTCFDLTKSGTGSFESIEAFGSSCISTAVMFVLERYFGHLSYDSVIYIKQKLNSDMVLSSVVKSLDHESLEVAQLGEFVAAQLFKKLVGGCVKDFGFNQVLYPVCDIFRSILEKDYPFTPQTSQLDEKSTILSRSPASDSLITVVIKFNTKDLRFIYPSSSCSPPTVLELITNSKTAFGIVNNNRILKIRNAQSKSLIDSDSELEKLFDATRNKPHKLIELELIYHNMQDYLNLNFDVPQKQVRPAGLHALTPPLPLPNRSPFKFQPLL
;
A
#
# COMPACT_ATOMS: atom_id res chain seq x y z
N MET A 1 -49.15 -24.04 -30.09
CA MET A 1 -48.18 -25.13 -29.85
C MET A 1 -47.16 -25.04 -30.97
N THR A 2 -45.87 -24.78 -30.78
CA THR A 2 -44.94 -24.94 -29.64
C THR A 2 -43.90 -23.81 -29.66
N SER A 3 -43.56 -23.36 -28.45
CA SER A 3 -42.54 -22.36 -28.16
C SER A 3 -41.13 -22.91 -28.42
N SER A 4 -40.26 -22.04 -28.91
CA SER A 4 -38.80 -22.17 -28.93
C SER A 4 -38.26 -22.72 -27.60
N GLU A 5 -37.79 -23.97 -27.59
CA GLU A 5 -36.95 -24.51 -26.52
C GLU A 5 -35.52 -24.02 -26.72
N ALA A 6 -35.18 -22.91 -26.07
CA ALA A 6 -33.79 -22.52 -25.88
C ALA A 6 -33.07 -23.65 -25.13
N ARG A 7 -32.01 -24.22 -25.73
CA ARG A 7 -31.21 -25.29 -25.13
C ARG A 7 -30.74 -24.87 -23.73
N LYS A 8 -31.25 -25.54 -22.69
CA LYS A 8 -30.80 -25.33 -21.30
C LYS A 8 -29.30 -25.63 -21.21
N GLY A 9 -28.55 -24.76 -20.54
CA GLY A 9 -27.13 -24.98 -20.30
C GLY A 9 -26.90 -26.17 -19.35
N ALA A 10 -25.83 -26.94 -19.54
CA ALA A 10 -25.53 -28.14 -18.75
C ALA A 10 -25.54 -27.90 -17.22
N THR A 11 -25.16 -26.71 -16.76
CA THR A 11 -25.23 -26.34 -15.34
C THR A 11 -26.67 -26.18 -14.85
N SER A 12 -27.58 -25.69 -15.68
CA SER A 12 -29.02 -25.55 -15.37
C SER A 12 -29.68 -26.92 -15.24
N GLU A 13 -29.32 -27.87 -16.11
CA GLU A 13 -29.88 -29.24 -16.04
C GLU A 13 -29.44 -29.98 -14.78
N ILE A 14 -28.17 -29.83 -14.39
CA ILE A 14 -27.67 -30.45 -13.16
C ILE A 14 -28.30 -29.78 -11.92
N ARG A 15 -28.51 -28.47 -11.98
CA ARG A 15 -29.18 -27.71 -10.91
C ARG A 15 -30.63 -28.17 -10.71
N ASP A 16 -31.37 -28.38 -11.81
CA ASP A 16 -32.74 -28.90 -11.79
C ASP A 16 -32.76 -30.32 -11.19
N LYS A 17 -31.79 -31.19 -11.54
CA LYS A 17 -31.69 -32.56 -11.01
C LYS A 17 -31.38 -32.62 -9.51
N LEU A 18 -30.60 -31.67 -9.00
CA LEU A 18 -30.27 -31.57 -7.58
C LEU A 18 -31.39 -30.92 -6.76
N GLY A 19 -32.51 -30.50 -7.36
CA GLY A 19 -33.56 -29.76 -6.66
C GLY A 19 -33.07 -28.40 -6.11
N PHE A 20 -32.05 -27.84 -6.73
CA PHE A 20 -31.28 -26.70 -6.21
C PHE A 20 -31.95 -25.37 -6.61
N HIS A 21 -33.19 -25.16 -6.18
CA HIS A 21 -34.03 -24.03 -6.61
C HIS A 21 -33.80 -22.73 -5.83
N ASP A 22 -33.21 -22.81 -4.64
CA ASP A 22 -32.85 -21.63 -3.85
C ASP A 22 -31.66 -20.89 -4.50
N GLU A 23 -31.94 -19.72 -5.09
CA GLU A 23 -30.94 -18.85 -5.69
C GLU A 23 -29.86 -18.40 -4.69
N THR A 24 -30.23 -18.14 -3.43
CA THR A 24 -29.29 -17.68 -2.40
C THR A 24 -28.31 -18.79 -2.04
N LEU A 25 -28.83 -20.00 -1.85
CA LEU A 25 -28.04 -21.18 -1.54
C LEU A 25 -27.17 -21.59 -2.74
N TRP A 26 -27.68 -21.44 -3.97
CA TRP A 26 -26.96 -21.74 -5.21
C TRP A 26 -25.77 -20.80 -5.41
N ARG A 27 -25.96 -19.55 -5.03
CA ARG A 27 -24.93 -18.52 -5.08
C ARG A 27 -23.81 -18.79 -4.06
N LYS A 28 -24.17 -19.20 -2.83
CA LYS A 28 -23.22 -19.66 -1.81
C LYS A 28 -22.43 -20.88 -2.29
N PHE A 29 -23.12 -21.89 -2.83
CA PHE A 29 -22.51 -23.08 -3.42
C PHE A 29 -21.54 -22.74 -4.54
N SER A 30 -21.95 -21.90 -5.49
CA SER A 30 -21.11 -21.51 -6.63
C SER A 30 -19.84 -20.81 -6.18
N SER A 31 -19.93 -19.94 -5.17
CA SER A 31 -18.80 -19.24 -4.58
C SER A 31 -17.86 -20.22 -3.87
N ARG A 32 -18.42 -21.08 -3.01
CA ARG A 32 -17.64 -22.09 -2.27
C ARG A 32 -16.93 -23.07 -3.20
N ARG A 33 -17.58 -23.49 -4.29
CA ARG A 33 -17.00 -24.36 -5.31
C ARG A 33 -15.80 -23.71 -5.99
N LEU A 34 -15.86 -22.41 -6.32
CA LEU A 34 -14.73 -21.70 -6.92
C LEU A 34 -13.55 -21.57 -5.95
N LEU A 35 -13.82 -21.28 -4.67
CA LEU A 35 -12.80 -21.24 -3.62
C LEU A 35 -12.06 -22.58 -3.48
N LEU A 36 -12.78 -23.70 -3.48
CA LEU A 36 -12.16 -25.03 -3.40
C LEU A 36 -11.36 -25.37 -4.67
N VAL A 37 -11.85 -24.96 -5.85
CA VAL A 37 -11.11 -25.11 -7.12
C VAL A 37 -9.80 -24.32 -7.10
N GLU A 38 -9.79 -23.16 -6.46
CA GLU A 38 -8.59 -22.33 -6.30
C GLU A 38 -7.65 -22.87 -5.23
N SER A 39 -8.14 -23.18 -4.03
CA SER A 39 -7.31 -23.67 -2.91
C SER A 39 -6.62 -24.99 -3.23
N LEU A 40 -7.29 -25.88 -3.97
CA LEU A 40 -6.74 -27.15 -4.43
C LEU A 40 -5.97 -27.03 -5.75
N SER A 41 -5.80 -25.80 -6.27
CA SER A 41 -5.08 -25.52 -7.52
C SER A 41 -5.58 -26.33 -8.73
N LEU A 42 -6.88 -26.66 -8.78
CA LEU A 42 -7.49 -27.50 -9.82
C LEU A 42 -7.56 -26.83 -11.19
N SER A 43 -7.32 -25.51 -11.26
CA SER A 43 -7.23 -24.79 -12.53
C SER A 43 -5.90 -25.01 -13.28
N SER A 44 -4.91 -25.63 -12.64
CA SER A 44 -3.56 -25.82 -13.18
C SER A 44 -3.45 -26.95 -14.23
N LYS A 45 -4.22 -28.03 -14.08
CA LYS A 45 -4.19 -29.21 -14.97
C LYS A 45 -5.56 -29.46 -15.61
N LYS A 46 -5.68 -30.45 -16.51
CA LYS A 46 -7.00 -30.82 -17.08
C LYS A 46 -7.84 -31.55 -16.02
N ALA A 47 -9.16 -31.39 -16.08
CA ALA A 47 -10.05 -32.08 -15.14
C ALA A 47 -9.92 -33.61 -15.21
N CYS A 48 -9.60 -34.19 -16.37
CA CYS A 48 -9.34 -35.63 -16.52
C CYS A 48 -8.00 -36.10 -15.91
N GLU A 49 -7.15 -35.18 -15.44
CA GLU A 49 -5.83 -35.48 -14.86
C GLU A 49 -5.85 -35.38 -13.32
N GLN A 50 -7.01 -35.09 -12.72
CA GLN A 50 -7.16 -34.72 -11.29
C GLN A 50 -8.45 -35.29 -10.67
N ASP A 51 -8.82 -36.52 -11.04
CA ASP A 51 -10.10 -37.12 -10.64
C ASP A 51 -10.22 -37.30 -9.12
N ALA A 52 -9.12 -37.62 -8.43
CA ALA A 52 -9.11 -37.80 -6.98
C ALA A 52 -9.40 -36.48 -6.25
N GLU A 53 -8.78 -35.38 -6.67
CA GLU A 53 -8.94 -34.07 -6.06
C GLU A 53 -10.31 -33.45 -6.39
N ILE A 54 -10.83 -33.74 -7.59
CA ILE A 54 -12.21 -33.38 -7.97
C ILE A 54 -13.22 -34.12 -7.10
N ALA A 55 -13.02 -35.41 -6.84
CA ALA A 55 -13.89 -36.20 -5.97
C ALA A 55 -13.89 -35.66 -4.53
N VAL A 56 -12.72 -35.26 -4.01
CA VAL A 56 -12.61 -34.60 -2.69
C VAL A 56 -13.39 -33.29 -2.66
N CYS A 57 -13.24 -32.45 -3.69
CA CYS A 57 -13.95 -31.18 -3.82
C CYS A 57 -15.48 -31.39 -3.89
N ALA A 58 -15.93 -32.34 -4.72
CA ALA A 58 -17.34 -32.68 -4.90
C ALA A 58 -17.97 -33.20 -3.60
N LYS A 59 -17.28 -34.11 -2.90
CA LYS A 59 -17.73 -34.64 -1.61
C LYS A 59 -17.80 -33.58 -0.53
N THR A 60 -16.82 -32.69 -0.47
CA THR A 60 -16.80 -31.56 0.47
C THR A 60 -18.02 -30.66 0.26
N LEU A 61 -18.32 -30.31 -1.00
CA LEU A 61 -19.48 -29.47 -1.33
C LEU A 61 -20.81 -30.18 -1.07
N GLN A 62 -20.92 -31.46 -1.37
CA GLN A 62 -22.13 -32.24 -1.09
C GLN A 62 -22.44 -32.25 0.42
N GLN A 63 -21.43 -32.56 1.25
CA GLN A 63 -21.57 -32.63 2.70
C GLN A 63 -21.87 -31.26 3.32
N GLU A 64 -21.17 -30.22 2.89
CA GLU A 64 -21.32 -28.85 3.41
C GLU A 64 -22.71 -28.28 3.13
N PHE A 65 -23.33 -28.66 2.00
CA PHE A 65 -24.67 -28.20 1.62
C PHE A 65 -25.79 -29.21 1.94
N GLY A 66 -25.48 -30.30 2.65
CA GLY A 66 -26.47 -31.23 3.20
C GLY A 66 -27.19 -32.10 2.18
N PHE A 67 -26.55 -32.41 1.04
CA PHE A 67 -27.16 -33.26 0.01
C PHE A 67 -26.86 -34.75 0.25
N PRO A 68 -27.80 -35.66 -0.09
CA PRO A 68 -27.61 -37.10 0.12
C PRO A 68 -26.51 -37.69 -0.78
N ASP A 69 -25.92 -38.82 -0.34
CA ASP A 69 -24.72 -39.42 -0.94
C ASP A 69 -24.87 -39.82 -2.42
N ASP A 70 -26.09 -40.12 -2.85
CA ASP A 70 -26.47 -40.47 -4.22
C ASP A 70 -26.30 -39.32 -5.22
N THR A 71 -26.25 -38.07 -4.74
CA THR A 71 -26.07 -36.87 -5.58
C THR A 71 -24.60 -36.56 -5.93
N LEU A 72 -23.64 -37.31 -5.38
CA LEU A 72 -22.20 -37.02 -5.52
C LEU A 72 -21.75 -36.89 -6.99
N GLY A 73 -22.31 -37.72 -7.88
CA GLY A 73 -21.97 -37.71 -9.30
C GLY A 73 -22.38 -36.41 -10.02
N GLU A 74 -23.42 -35.73 -9.55
CA GLU A 74 -23.84 -34.44 -10.09
C GLU A 74 -22.96 -33.28 -9.56
N PHE A 75 -22.51 -33.38 -8.30
CA PHE A 75 -21.52 -32.45 -7.74
C PHE A 75 -20.15 -32.56 -8.45
N ASP A 76 -19.70 -33.77 -8.76
CA ASP A 76 -18.48 -34.00 -9.55
C ASP A 76 -18.55 -33.30 -10.92
N LYS A 77 -19.67 -33.46 -11.65
CA LYS A 77 -19.91 -32.76 -12.92
C LYS A 77 -19.88 -31.24 -12.75
N LEU A 78 -20.48 -30.70 -11.69
CA LEU A 78 -20.47 -29.27 -11.39
C LEU A 78 -19.05 -28.74 -11.14
N VAL A 79 -18.20 -29.50 -10.44
CA VAL A 79 -16.80 -29.13 -10.21
C VAL A 79 -16.01 -29.16 -11.52
N ARG A 80 -16.19 -30.19 -12.36
CA ARG A 80 -15.53 -30.29 -13.68
C ARG A 80 -15.88 -29.13 -14.60
N LEU A 81 -17.16 -28.74 -14.66
CA LEU A 81 -17.62 -27.59 -15.45
C LEU A 81 -16.99 -26.29 -14.95
N ALA A 82 -16.86 -26.11 -13.63
CA ALA A 82 -16.20 -24.95 -13.06
C ALA A 82 -14.71 -24.88 -13.45
N ILE A 83 -13.97 -25.99 -13.32
CA ILE A 83 -12.55 -26.07 -13.71
C ILE A 83 -12.38 -25.73 -15.19
N GLN A 84 -13.23 -26.29 -16.07
CA GLN A 84 -13.18 -25.99 -17.50
C GLN A 84 -13.43 -24.50 -17.80
N SER A 85 -14.41 -23.89 -17.12
CA SER A 85 -14.73 -22.46 -17.26
C SER A 85 -13.55 -21.59 -16.84
N VAL A 86 -12.97 -21.83 -15.66
CA VAL A 86 -11.82 -21.08 -15.13
C VAL A 86 -10.62 -21.18 -16.07
N ARG A 87 -10.32 -22.38 -16.60
CA ARG A 87 -9.21 -22.58 -17.55
C ARG A 87 -9.44 -21.86 -18.89
N ARG A 88 -10.66 -21.90 -19.42
CA ARG A 88 -11.02 -21.15 -20.65
C ARG A 88 -10.88 -19.64 -20.43
N ASN A 89 -11.34 -19.12 -19.29
CA ASN A 89 -11.25 -17.70 -18.95
C ASN A 89 -9.79 -17.26 -18.75
N LYS A 90 -8.97 -18.06 -18.07
CA LYS A 90 -7.52 -17.80 -17.92
C LYS A 90 -6.82 -17.72 -19.28
N LYS A 91 -7.09 -18.68 -20.17
CA LYS A 91 -6.54 -18.71 -21.53
C LYS A 91 -6.99 -17.48 -22.36
N ARG A 92 -8.26 -17.10 -22.27
CA ARG A 92 -8.79 -15.91 -22.96
C ARG A 92 -8.17 -14.62 -22.42
N SER A 93 -8.02 -14.49 -21.11
CA SER A 93 -7.39 -13.33 -20.46
C SER A 93 -5.93 -13.17 -20.90
N GLN A 94 -5.17 -14.27 -20.92
CA GLN A 94 -3.78 -14.26 -21.40
C GLN A 94 -3.67 -13.85 -22.87
N LYS A 95 -4.58 -14.31 -23.74
CA LYS A 95 -4.62 -13.91 -25.16
C LYS A 95 -4.94 -12.41 -25.32
N ARG A 96 -5.90 -11.88 -24.54
CA ARG A 96 -6.24 -10.44 -24.53
C ARG A 96 -5.05 -9.58 -24.06
N LEU A 97 -4.28 -10.05 -23.08
CA LEU A 97 -3.09 -9.35 -22.61
C LEU A 97 -1.97 -9.35 -23.65
N ALA A 98 -1.79 -10.47 -24.37
CA ALA A 98 -0.80 -10.59 -25.44
C ALA A 98 -1.13 -9.67 -26.64
N ASN A 99 -2.40 -9.56 -27.03
CA ASN A 99 -2.81 -8.65 -28.11
C ASN A 99 -2.56 -7.18 -27.75
N ARG A 100 -2.89 -6.75 -26.52
CA ARG A 100 -2.62 -5.37 -26.05
C ARG A 100 -1.14 -5.00 -26.04
N ARG A 101 -0.25 -5.98 -25.90
CA ARG A 101 1.21 -5.72 -25.97
C ARG A 101 1.67 -5.47 -27.40
N ARG A 102 1.14 -6.22 -28.37
CA ARG A 102 1.44 -6.03 -29.80
C ARG A 102 0.93 -4.68 -30.32
N GLU A 103 -0.29 -4.31 -29.95
CA GLU A 103 -0.88 -3.01 -30.31
C GLU A 103 -0.10 -1.79 -29.77
N LYS A 104 0.71 -1.98 -28.71
CA LYS A 104 1.58 -0.92 -28.18
C LYS A 104 2.96 -0.87 -28.84
N GLU A 105 3.41 -1.97 -29.44
CA GLU A 105 4.69 -2.03 -30.16
C GLU A 105 4.55 -1.46 -31.59
N ASP A 106 3.36 -1.54 -32.18
CA ASP A 106 3.10 -1.06 -33.55
C ASP A 106 2.71 0.43 -33.67
N ASN A 107 2.62 1.19 -32.56
CA ASN A 107 2.03 2.55 -32.54
C ASN A 107 3.03 3.70 -32.24
N VAL A 108 4.30 3.55 -32.65
CA VAL A 108 5.29 4.65 -32.72
C VAL A 108 5.59 4.93 -34.20
N SER A 109 5.23 6.11 -34.73
CA SER A 109 5.17 6.49 -36.17
C SER A 109 6.00 7.76 -36.51
N PRO A 110 6.17 8.26 -37.77
CA PRO A 110 5.76 7.74 -39.11
C PRO A 110 6.83 7.84 -40.24
N SER A 111 6.62 7.13 -41.37
CA SER A 111 6.99 7.65 -42.71
C SER A 111 6.09 7.08 -43.81
N TYR A 112 5.67 7.97 -44.71
CA TYR A 112 4.71 7.83 -45.81
C TYR A 112 5.02 6.71 -46.82
N SER A 113 4.00 5.92 -47.18
CA SER A 113 3.54 5.71 -48.57
C SER A 113 2.39 4.69 -48.65
N ASP A 114 1.46 4.95 -49.59
CA ASP A 114 0.53 4.03 -50.25
C ASP A 114 -0.82 3.67 -49.61
N LEU A 115 -1.80 4.52 -49.96
CA LEU A 115 -3.01 4.22 -50.73
C LEU A 115 -3.49 2.75 -50.90
N LEU A 116 -4.80 2.62 -50.62
CA LEU A 116 -5.81 1.67 -51.15
C LEU A 116 -5.75 0.21 -50.66
N ASN A 117 -6.72 -0.15 -49.81
CA ASN A 117 -7.80 -1.07 -50.23
C ASN A 117 -8.96 -1.05 -49.23
N GLU A 118 -10.16 -0.93 -49.79
CA GLU A 118 -11.41 -1.33 -49.15
C GLU A 118 -11.40 -2.85 -48.95
N ASP A 119 -11.80 -3.32 -47.77
CA ASP A 119 -12.74 -4.44 -47.69
C ASP A 119 -13.38 -4.55 -46.31
N VAL A 120 -14.62 -5.02 -46.38
CA VAL A 120 -15.68 -5.11 -45.37
C VAL A 120 -15.31 -6.05 -44.23
N ASP A 121 -15.61 -5.67 -42.98
CA ASP A 121 -16.20 -6.63 -42.05
C ASP A 121 -16.99 -5.97 -40.90
N MET A 122 -18.27 -6.34 -40.85
CA MET A 122 -19.26 -6.05 -39.81
C MET A 122 -18.89 -6.82 -38.53
N ALA A 123 -18.51 -6.12 -37.47
CA ALA A 123 -18.39 -6.69 -36.13
C ALA A 123 -19.54 -6.20 -35.23
N THR A 124 -20.44 -7.12 -34.96
CA THR A 124 -21.60 -7.04 -34.08
C THR A 124 -21.22 -6.69 -32.64
N GLY A 125 -21.72 -5.55 -32.15
CA GLY A 125 -21.73 -5.20 -30.73
C GLY A 125 -22.77 -6.02 -29.97
N SER A 126 -22.37 -6.72 -28.91
CA SER A 126 -23.25 -7.24 -27.84
C SER A 126 -22.54 -7.94 -26.67
N SER A 127 -21.21 -7.87 -26.54
CA SER A 127 -20.48 -8.67 -25.53
C SER A 127 -19.99 -7.91 -24.29
N GLU A 128 -20.19 -6.59 -24.19
CA GLU A 128 -19.68 -5.81 -23.05
C GLU A 128 -20.64 -5.76 -21.84
N GLU A 129 -21.96 -5.84 -22.05
CA GLU A 129 -22.93 -5.73 -20.95
C GLU A 129 -22.97 -6.97 -20.04
N HIS A 130 -22.79 -8.18 -20.59
CA HIS A 130 -22.82 -9.41 -19.78
C HIS A 130 -21.53 -9.69 -18.98
N GLU A 131 -20.38 -9.12 -19.37
CA GLU A 131 -19.10 -9.29 -18.65
C GLU A 131 -19.02 -8.37 -17.41
N ILE A 132 -19.70 -7.22 -17.43
CA ILE A 132 -19.81 -6.31 -16.28
C ILE A 132 -20.76 -6.89 -15.23
N GLU A 133 -21.88 -7.46 -15.65
CA GLU A 133 -22.88 -8.05 -14.74
C GLU A 133 -22.32 -9.26 -13.98
N SER A 134 -21.53 -10.11 -14.64
CA SER A 134 -20.92 -11.30 -14.04
C SER A 134 -19.80 -10.99 -13.03
N LYS A 135 -19.03 -9.90 -13.25
CA LYS A 135 -18.00 -9.44 -12.29
C LYS A 135 -18.62 -8.68 -11.11
N THR A 136 -19.72 -7.96 -11.35
CA THR A 136 -20.45 -7.23 -10.31
C THR A 136 -21.22 -8.20 -9.40
N ALA A 137 -21.77 -9.29 -9.93
CA ALA A 137 -22.48 -10.31 -9.17
C ALA A 137 -21.59 -11.13 -8.22
N ILE A 138 -20.32 -11.36 -8.57
CA ILE A 138 -19.35 -12.07 -7.70
C ILE A 138 -18.85 -11.16 -6.57
N SER A 139 -18.70 -9.85 -6.83
CA SER A 139 -18.31 -8.88 -5.81
C SER A 139 -19.40 -8.59 -4.77
N ALA A 140 -20.67 -8.76 -5.14
CA ALA A 140 -21.82 -8.56 -4.24
C ALA A 140 -22.02 -9.71 -3.24
N LEU A 141 -21.24 -10.79 -3.33
CA LEU A 141 -21.43 -12.03 -2.55
C LEU A 141 -20.56 -12.16 -1.30
N VAL A 142 -19.49 -11.38 -1.22
CA VAL A 142 -18.50 -11.42 -0.14
C VAL A 142 -18.53 -10.13 0.69
N ALA A 143 -19.24 -9.10 0.23
CA ALA A 143 -19.42 -7.86 0.98
C ALA A 143 -20.36 -8.09 2.18
N PRO A 144 -20.07 -7.49 3.36
CA PRO A 144 -21.05 -7.39 4.43
C PRO A 144 -22.30 -6.69 3.87
N SER A 145 -23.50 -7.15 4.24
CA SER A 145 -24.78 -6.59 3.79
C SER A 145 -24.85 -5.07 3.94
N ALA A 146 -24.44 -4.36 2.90
CA ALA A 146 -24.56 -2.93 2.74
C ALA A 146 -25.27 -2.68 1.40
N GLU A 147 -26.57 -3.00 1.36
CA GLU A 147 -27.47 -2.55 0.29
C GLU A 147 -27.76 -1.04 0.42
N ARG A 148 -26.70 -0.23 0.47
CA ARG A 148 -26.78 1.18 0.10
C ARG A 148 -26.06 1.34 -1.23
N PRO A 149 -26.71 1.82 -2.29
CA PRO A 149 -26.00 2.15 -3.51
C PRO A 149 -24.96 3.21 -3.17
N PHE A 150 -23.68 2.86 -3.28
CA PHE A 150 -22.52 3.75 -3.06
C PHE A 150 -22.71 5.15 -3.71
N GLY A 151 -23.43 5.19 -4.84
CA GLY A 151 -23.80 6.42 -5.54
C GLY A 151 -24.65 7.42 -4.74
N ALA A 152 -25.49 6.97 -3.79
CA ALA A 152 -26.26 7.88 -2.93
C ALA A 152 -25.37 8.57 -1.88
N SER A 153 -24.31 7.89 -1.45
CA SER A 153 -23.35 8.38 -0.45
C SER A 153 -22.35 9.36 -1.07
N LEU A 154 -21.88 9.08 -2.28
CA LEU A 154 -21.00 9.97 -3.05
C LEU A 154 -21.70 11.30 -3.42
N ARG A 155 -23.02 11.30 -3.65
CA ARG A 155 -23.80 12.53 -3.93
C ARG A 155 -23.85 13.54 -2.77
N ARG A 156 -23.46 13.16 -1.56
CA ARG A 156 -23.40 14.05 -0.38
C ARG A 156 -22.03 14.02 0.33
N LEU A 157 -20.93 13.93 -0.43
CA LEU A 157 -19.58 14.00 0.14
C LEU A 157 -19.32 15.35 0.82
N GLY A 158 -19.70 16.45 0.17
CA GLY A 158 -19.54 17.81 0.69
C GLY A 158 -20.40 18.15 1.92
N ALA A 159 -21.23 17.24 2.43
CA ALA A 159 -22.00 17.45 3.66
C ALA A 159 -21.22 17.06 4.92
N ASN A 160 -20.17 16.24 4.82
CA ASN A 160 -19.35 15.84 5.96
C ASN A 160 -18.32 16.94 6.27
N HIS A 161 -18.30 17.43 7.51
CA HIS A 161 -17.37 18.46 7.98
C HIS A 161 -15.91 18.00 7.87
N GLU A 162 -15.61 16.75 8.20
CA GLU A 162 -14.25 16.19 8.13
C GLU A 162 -13.76 16.09 6.69
N PHE A 163 -14.63 15.60 5.79
CA PHE A 163 -14.36 15.59 4.36
C PHE A 163 -14.07 17.00 3.84
N ARG A 164 -14.89 18.00 4.20
CA ARG A 164 -14.70 19.39 3.76
C ARG A 164 -13.39 19.98 4.27
N ALA A 165 -13.01 19.72 5.52
CA ALA A 165 -11.76 20.20 6.07
C ALA A 165 -10.55 19.63 5.29
N ALA A 166 -10.55 18.33 5.04
CA ALA A 166 -9.51 17.66 4.27
C ALA A 166 -9.50 18.12 2.79
N ALA A 167 -10.67 18.25 2.17
CA ALA A 167 -10.83 18.76 0.81
C ALA A 167 -10.33 20.20 0.66
N ASN A 168 -10.64 21.09 1.60
CA ASN A 168 -10.15 22.46 1.61
C ASN A 168 -8.62 22.53 1.80
N SER A 169 -8.06 21.67 2.66
CA SER A 169 -6.61 21.58 2.84
C SER A 169 -5.93 21.12 1.56
N PHE A 170 -6.47 20.10 0.89
CA PHE A 170 -5.93 19.62 -0.38
C PHE A 170 -6.11 20.67 -1.50
N LEU A 171 -7.27 21.32 -1.59
CA LEU A 171 -7.54 22.37 -2.57
C LEU A 171 -6.60 23.58 -2.39
N ALA A 172 -6.26 23.94 -1.16
CA ALA A 172 -5.27 24.97 -0.89
C ALA A 172 -3.88 24.60 -1.45
N SER A 173 -3.48 23.34 -1.35
CA SER A 173 -2.26 22.83 -1.99
C SER A 173 -2.37 22.89 -3.52
N VAL A 174 -3.50 22.47 -4.10
CA VAL A 174 -3.74 22.57 -5.55
C VAL A 174 -3.59 24.00 -6.05
N LYS A 175 -4.22 24.97 -5.38
CA LYS A 175 -4.16 26.41 -5.76
C LYS A 175 -2.75 27.00 -5.65
N ARG A 176 -1.87 26.44 -4.81
CA ARG A 176 -0.48 26.89 -4.63
C ARG A 176 0.53 26.11 -5.47
N SER A 177 0.13 24.98 -6.07
CA SER A 177 1.02 24.11 -6.82
C SER A 177 1.36 24.75 -8.17
N ARG A 178 2.66 24.93 -8.41
CA ARG A 178 3.18 25.37 -9.71
C ARG A 178 2.91 24.32 -10.79
N THR A 179 3.15 23.04 -10.48
CA THR A 179 2.89 21.95 -11.42
C THR A 179 1.40 21.90 -11.79
N CYS A 180 0.48 22.11 -10.84
CA CYS A 180 -0.96 22.16 -11.14
C CYS A 180 -1.34 23.39 -11.97
N PHE A 181 -0.71 24.54 -11.74
CA PHE A 181 -0.91 25.72 -12.58
C PHE A 181 -0.42 25.48 -14.01
N ASP A 182 0.72 24.81 -14.19
CA ASP A 182 1.25 24.50 -15.51
C ASP A 182 0.35 23.51 -16.30
N LEU A 183 -0.40 22.63 -15.61
CA LEU A 183 -1.43 21.77 -16.23
C LEU A 183 -2.49 22.58 -16.99
N THR A 184 -2.79 23.81 -16.54
CA THR A 184 -3.81 24.66 -17.19
C THR A 184 -3.30 25.34 -18.47
N LYS A 185 -1.98 25.44 -18.63
CA LYS A 185 -1.34 26.19 -19.73
C LYS A 185 -0.90 25.32 -20.89
N SER A 186 -0.63 24.04 -20.65
CA SER A 186 -0.01 23.16 -21.63
C SER A 186 -1.05 22.32 -22.37
N GLY A 187 -1.33 22.69 -23.62
CA GLY A 187 -2.18 21.90 -24.53
C GLY A 187 -1.53 20.63 -25.09
N THR A 188 -0.24 20.36 -24.84
CA THR A 188 0.52 19.27 -25.52
C THR A 188 1.63 18.61 -24.69
N GLY A 189 1.78 18.94 -23.40
CA GLY A 189 2.78 18.28 -22.54
C GLY A 189 2.28 16.90 -22.08
N SER A 190 3.07 15.84 -22.26
CA SER A 190 2.72 14.53 -21.69
C SER A 190 2.82 14.57 -20.17
N PHE A 191 1.70 14.84 -19.50
CA PHE A 191 1.54 14.68 -18.06
C PHE A 191 1.22 13.23 -17.67
N GLU A 192 1.45 12.27 -18.56
CA GLU A 192 1.18 10.85 -18.34
C GLU A 192 2.02 10.32 -17.15
N SER A 193 3.27 10.75 -17.02
CA SER A 193 4.12 10.40 -15.87
C SER A 193 3.58 10.98 -14.55
N ILE A 194 3.05 12.20 -14.57
CA ILE A 194 2.46 12.85 -13.38
C ILE A 194 1.13 12.18 -13.01
N GLU A 195 0.33 11.80 -14.01
CA GLU A 195 -0.90 11.03 -13.82
C GLU A 195 -0.60 9.66 -13.22
N ALA A 196 0.35 8.90 -13.78
CA ALA A 196 0.74 7.60 -13.27
C ALA A 196 1.32 7.68 -11.84
N PHE A 197 2.11 8.72 -11.57
CA PHE A 197 2.63 8.99 -10.23
C PHE A 197 1.51 9.31 -9.23
N GLY A 198 0.59 10.20 -9.60
CA GLY A 198 -0.56 10.53 -8.76
C GLY A 198 -1.50 9.35 -8.54
N SER A 199 -1.70 8.50 -9.55
CA SER A 199 -2.44 7.24 -9.42
C SER A 199 -1.80 6.31 -8.39
N SER A 200 -0.46 6.23 -8.37
CA SER A 200 0.27 5.43 -7.38
C SER A 200 0.12 6.02 -5.97
N CYS A 201 0.21 7.34 -5.84
CA CYS A 201 -0.01 8.06 -4.58
C CYS A 201 -1.41 7.82 -4.00
N ILE A 202 -2.45 7.90 -4.83
CA ILE A 202 -3.84 7.63 -4.45
C ILE A 202 -3.99 6.18 -3.99
N SER A 203 -3.47 5.20 -4.76
CA SER A 203 -3.54 3.79 -4.37
C SER A 203 -2.84 3.54 -3.03
N THR A 204 -1.70 4.19 -2.78
CA THR A 204 -0.98 4.08 -1.50
C THR A 204 -1.79 4.69 -0.36
N ALA A 205 -2.39 5.87 -0.55
CA ALA A 205 -3.25 6.50 0.45
C ALA A 205 -4.45 5.61 0.82
N VAL A 206 -5.14 5.04 -0.19
CA VAL A 206 -6.25 4.11 0.01
C VAL A 206 -5.82 2.88 0.81
N MET A 207 -4.71 2.24 0.41
CA MET A 207 -4.19 1.06 1.13
C MET A 207 -3.80 1.40 2.56
N PHE A 208 -3.16 2.54 2.78
CA PHE A 208 -2.79 2.99 4.12
C PHE A 208 -4.00 3.19 5.03
N VAL A 209 -5.08 3.78 4.52
CA VAL A 209 -6.33 3.95 5.28
C VAL A 209 -6.96 2.59 5.59
N LEU A 210 -6.96 1.66 4.64
CA LEU A 210 -7.50 0.31 4.85
C LEU A 210 -6.70 -0.47 5.90
N GLU A 211 -5.38 -0.50 5.81
CA GLU A 211 -4.56 -1.19 6.82
C GLU A 211 -4.70 -0.57 8.21
N ARG A 212 -4.78 0.76 8.28
CA ARG A 212 -4.81 1.48 9.56
C ARG A 212 -6.14 1.37 10.30
N TYR A 213 -7.26 1.49 9.58
CA TYR A 213 -8.59 1.58 10.19
C TYR A 213 -9.45 0.33 9.95
N PHE A 214 -9.10 -0.48 8.96
CA PHE A 214 -9.86 -1.63 8.51
C PHE A 214 -9.04 -2.93 8.50
N GLY A 215 -7.96 -3.02 9.30
CA GLY A 215 -7.11 -4.22 9.37
C GLY A 215 -7.82 -5.51 9.84
N HIS A 216 -9.04 -5.42 10.34
CA HIS A 216 -9.88 -6.58 10.68
C HIS A 216 -10.64 -7.15 9.46
N LEU A 217 -10.66 -6.45 8.33
CA LEU A 217 -11.31 -6.92 7.11
C LEU A 217 -10.55 -8.09 6.50
N SER A 218 -11.29 -8.99 5.86
CA SER A 218 -10.67 -10.06 5.07
C SER A 218 -9.89 -9.49 3.90
N TYR A 219 -8.85 -10.21 3.46
CA TYR A 219 -8.03 -9.84 2.31
C TYR A 219 -8.86 -9.53 1.05
N ASP A 220 -9.90 -10.35 0.78
CA ASP A 220 -10.81 -10.14 -0.35
C ASP A 220 -11.61 -8.84 -0.23
N SER A 221 -12.04 -8.50 0.99
CA SER A 221 -12.76 -7.25 1.28
C SER A 221 -11.85 -6.04 1.08
N VAL A 222 -10.58 -6.13 1.52
CA VAL A 222 -9.57 -5.08 1.31
C VAL A 222 -9.33 -4.86 -0.18
N ILE A 223 -9.16 -5.94 -0.96
CA ILE A 223 -9.00 -5.83 -2.42
C ILE A 223 -10.22 -5.19 -3.06
N TYR A 224 -11.43 -5.63 -2.70
CA TYR A 224 -12.66 -5.10 -3.26
C TYR A 224 -12.80 -3.60 -3.00
N ILE A 225 -12.64 -3.19 -1.74
CA ILE A 225 -12.77 -1.79 -1.33
C ILE A 225 -11.67 -0.95 -2.00
N LYS A 226 -10.44 -1.47 -2.07
CA LYS A 226 -9.35 -0.80 -2.81
C LYS A 226 -9.73 -0.56 -4.27
N GLN A 227 -10.22 -1.58 -4.98
CA GLN A 227 -10.64 -1.45 -6.37
C GLN A 227 -11.79 -0.44 -6.51
N LYS A 228 -12.73 -0.45 -5.56
CA LYS A 228 -13.87 0.47 -5.56
C LYS A 228 -13.44 1.92 -5.34
N LEU A 229 -12.57 2.19 -4.37
CA LEU A 229 -12.09 3.55 -4.07
C LEU A 229 -11.17 4.11 -5.16
N ASN A 230 -10.45 3.24 -5.89
CA ASN A 230 -9.64 3.64 -7.04
C ASN A 230 -10.45 3.72 -8.35
N SER A 231 -11.77 3.45 -8.33
CA SER A 231 -12.61 3.56 -9.53
C SER A 231 -12.78 5.01 -9.98
N ASP A 232 -12.87 5.21 -11.30
CA ASP A 232 -13.01 6.55 -11.87
C ASP A 232 -14.27 7.27 -11.34
N MET A 233 -15.33 6.53 -10.99
CA MET A 233 -16.55 7.05 -10.36
C MET A 233 -16.28 7.76 -9.04
N VAL A 234 -15.49 7.12 -8.17
CA VAL A 234 -15.15 7.66 -6.85
C VAL A 234 -14.21 8.83 -7.02
N LEU A 235 -13.16 8.70 -7.83
CA LEU A 235 -12.18 9.76 -8.05
C LEU A 235 -12.82 11.00 -8.71
N SER A 236 -13.72 10.81 -9.67
CA SER A 236 -14.52 11.86 -10.27
C SER A 236 -15.40 12.57 -9.25
N SER A 237 -16.07 11.79 -8.38
CA SER A 237 -16.91 12.36 -7.32
C SER A 237 -16.10 13.17 -6.31
N VAL A 238 -14.89 12.70 -5.97
CA VAL A 238 -13.97 13.42 -5.08
C VAL A 238 -13.56 14.75 -5.70
N VAL A 239 -13.04 14.76 -6.94
CA VAL A 239 -12.55 16.00 -7.56
C VAL A 239 -13.66 17.03 -7.76
N LYS A 240 -14.86 16.58 -8.14
CA LYS A 240 -16.05 17.45 -8.28
C LYS A 240 -16.56 17.97 -6.94
N SER A 241 -16.18 17.34 -5.83
CA SER A 241 -16.52 17.77 -4.47
C SER A 241 -15.41 18.61 -3.82
N LEU A 242 -14.25 18.78 -4.46
CA LEU A 242 -13.17 19.62 -3.93
C LEU A 242 -13.52 21.11 -4.01
N ASP A 243 -14.10 21.53 -5.13
CA ASP A 243 -14.47 22.91 -5.38
C ASP A 243 -15.87 22.99 -5.99
N HIS A 244 -16.80 23.58 -5.25
CA HIS A 244 -18.19 23.76 -5.68
C HIS A 244 -18.38 24.99 -6.58
N GLU A 245 -17.38 25.87 -6.70
CA GLU A 245 -17.45 27.08 -7.52
C GLU A 245 -17.05 26.81 -8.97
N SER A 246 -16.25 25.75 -9.20
CA SER A 246 -15.72 25.38 -10.51
C SER A 246 -16.74 24.59 -11.36
N LEU A 247 -17.61 25.32 -12.07
CA LEU A 247 -18.57 24.79 -13.04
C LEU A 247 -17.92 23.90 -14.12
N GLU A 248 -16.71 24.25 -14.56
CA GLU A 248 -15.96 23.49 -15.57
C GLU A 248 -15.64 22.07 -15.08
N VAL A 249 -15.22 21.94 -13.82
CA VAL A 249 -14.88 20.64 -13.22
C VAL A 249 -16.13 19.79 -13.01
N ALA A 250 -17.25 20.41 -12.64
CA ALA A 250 -18.51 19.71 -12.44
C ALA A 250 -19.03 19.05 -13.73
N GLN A 251 -18.80 19.69 -14.88
CA GLN A 251 -19.24 19.23 -16.20
C GLN A 251 -18.33 18.14 -16.82
N LEU A 252 -17.12 17.93 -16.29
CA LEU A 252 -16.20 16.92 -16.83
C LEU A 252 -16.81 15.51 -16.79
N GLY A 253 -16.53 14.72 -17.83
CA GLY A 253 -16.83 13.29 -17.85
C GLY A 253 -16.09 12.56 -16.71
N GLU A 254 -16.63 11.42 -16.27
CA GLU A 254 -16.13 10.66 -15.12
C GLU A 254 -14.64 10.30 -15.27
N PHE A 255 -14.27 9.74 -16.42
CA PHE A 255 -12.90 9.38 -16.76
C PHE A 255 -11.96 10.59 -16.73
N VAL A 256 -12.34 11.69 -17.40
CA VAL A 256 -11.51 12.91 -17.49
C VAL A 256 -11.31 13.55 -16.11
N ALA A 257 -12.37 13.61 -15.31
CA ALA A 257 -12.30 14.08 -13.93
C ALA A 257 -11.38 13.21 -13.06
N ALA A 258 -11.46 11.88 -13.20
CA ALA A 258 -10.56 10.97 -12.49
C ALA A 258 -9.09 11.16 -12.90
N GLN A 259 -8.81 11.36 -14.20
CA GLN A 259 -7.47 11.69 -14.68
C GLN A 259 -6.98 13.04 -14.15
N LEU A 260 -7.86 14.05 -14.11
CA LEU A 260 -7.54 15.34 -13.52
C LEU A 260 -7.16 15.18 -12.04
N PHE A 261 -7.93 14.42 -11.26
CA PHE A 261 -7.60 14.16 -9.86
C PHE A 261 -6.23 13.52 -9.69
N LYS A 262 -5.91 12.49 -10.50
CA LYS A 262 -4.59 11.84 -10.51
C LYS A 262 -3.49 12.86 -10.80
N LYS A 263 -3.66 13.73 -11.82
CA LYS A 263 -2.69 14.78 -12.17
C LYS A 263 -2.52 15.82 -11.05
N LEU A 264 -3.61 16.23 -10.40
CA LEU A 264 -3.58 17.18 -9.28
C LEU A 264 -2.81 16.62 -8.07
N VAL A 265 -3.09 15.37 -7.69
CA VAL A 265 -2.36 14.70 -6.60
C VAL A 265 -0.88 14.57 -6.95
N GLY A 266 -0.55 14.08 -8.15
CA GLY A 266 0.84 13.93 -8.60
C GLY A 266 1.59 15.26 -8.65
N GLY A 267 0.95 16.33 -9.14
CA GLY A 267 1.50 17.68 -9.19
C GLY A 267 1.75 18.28 -7.81
N CYS A 268 0.79 18.11 -6.88
CA CYS A 268 0.95 18.56 -5.50
C CYS A 268 2.08 17.79 -4.79
N VAL A 269 2.14 16.46 -4.92
CA VAL A 269 3.19 15.65 -4.28
C VAL A 269 4.57 16.04 -4.82
N LYS A 270 4.68 16.32 -6.12
CA LYS A 270 5.93 16.80 -6.73
C LYS A 270 6.38 18.15 -6.14
N ASP A 271 5.45 19.06 -5.88
CA ASP A 271 5.79 20.42 -5.41
C ASP A 271 5.98 20.51 -3.89
N PHE A 272 5.24 19.73 -3.10
CA PHE A 272 5.20 19.85 -1.63
C PHE A 272 5.66 18.61 -0.87
N GLY A 273 5.94 17.51 -1.57
CA GLY A 273 6.30 16.22 -0.97
C GLY A 273 5.10 15.40 -0.50
N PHE A 274 5.37 14.14 -0.14
CA PHE A 274 4.34 13.13 0.16
C PHE A 274 3.50 13.49 1.38
N ASN A 275 4.11 13.79 2.52
CA ASN A 275 3.39 13.92 3.79
C ASN A 275 2.30 15.00 3.74
N GLN A 276 2.64 16.21 3.27
CA GLN A 276 1.69 17.33 3.26
C GLN A 276 0.46 17.07 2.36
N VAL A 277 0.61 16.25 1.33
CA VAL A 277 -0.45 16.00 0.35
C VAL A 277 -1.21 14.72 0.67
N LEU A 278 -0.51 13.66 1.07
CA LEU A 278 -1.14 12.36 1.34
C LEU A 278 -2.00 12.37 2.59
N TYR A 279 -1.68 13.13 3.64
CA TYR A 279 -2.54 13.18 4.84
C TYR A 279 -3.95 13.69 4.52
N PRO A 280 -4.14 14.85 3.87
CA PRO A 280 -5.47 15.28 3.42
C PRO A 280 -6.15 14.27 2.49
N VAL A 281 -5.41 13.64 1.58
CA VAL A 281 -5.97 12.62 0.67
C VAL A 281 -6.43 11.38 1.43
N CYS A 282 -5.67 10.92 2.43
CA CYS A 282 -6.07 9.83 3.33
C CYS A 282 -7.35 10.17 4.10
N ASP A 283 -7.45 11.39 4.64
CA ASP A 283 -8.63 11.84 5.40
C ASP A 283 -9.88 11.95 4.52
N ILE A 284 -9.72 12.34 3.25
CA ILE A 284 -10.77 12.28 2.23
C ILE A 284 -11.28 10.84 2.11
N PHE A 285 -10.41 9.87 1.79
CA PHE A 285 -10.84 8.48 1.60
C PHE A 285 -11.38 7.83 2.86
N ARG A 286 -10.84 8.18 4.03
CA ARG A 286 -11.37 7.77 5.33
C ARG A 286 -12.81 8.26 5.51
N SER A 287 -13.09 9.52 5.21
CA SER A 287 -14.43 10.09 5.32
C SER A 287 -15.44 9.41 4.38
N ILE A 288 -15.00 8.95 3.21
CA ILE A 288 -15.83 8.13 2.30
C ILE A 288 -16.14 6.78 2.96
N LEU A 289 -15.10 6.12 3.47
CA LEU A 289 -15.22 4.80 4.07
C LEU A 289 -16.08 4.78 5.32
N GLU A 290 -15.93 5.74 6.23
CA GLU A 290 -16.75 5.82 7.46
C GLU A 290 -18.25 6.01 7.15
N LYS A 291 -18.57 6.64 6.02
CA LYS A 291 -19.94 6.85 5.57
C LYS A 291 -20.56 5.60 4.94
N ASP A 292 -19.76 4.87 4.17
CA ASP A 292 -20.20 3.69 3.43
C ASP A 292 -20.08 2.39 4.24
N TYR A 293 -19.19 2.37 5.22
CA TYR A 293 -18.93 1.27 6.14
C TYR A 293 -18.86 1.80 7.58
N PRO A 294 -20.00 2.26 8.15
CA PRO A 294 -20.03 2.75 9.52
C PRO A 294 -19.64 1.65 10.48
N PHE A 295 -18.58 1.88 11.24
CA PHE A 295 -18.10 0.95 12.25
C PHE A 295 -19.08 0.88 13.44
N THR A 296 -19.39 -0.32 13.92
CA THR A 296 -19.68 -0.54 15.34
C THR A 296 -18.35 -0.79 16.03
N PRO A 297 -17.86 0.10 16.91
CA PRO A 297 -16.67 -0.19 17.69
C PRO A 297 -16.97 -1.39 18.59
N GLN A 298 -16.42 -2.57 18.28
CA GLN A 298 -16.28 -3.59 19.30
C GLN A 298 -15.25 -3.07 20.30
N THR A 299 -15.71 -2.82 21.51
CA THR A 299 -14.90 -2.62 22.72
C THR A 299 -14.20 -3.93 23.07
N SER A 300 -13.31 -4.38 22.20
CA SER A 300 -12.33 -5.41 22.50
C SER A 300 -11.10 -4.67 23.01
N GLN A 301 -10.76 -4.92 24.26
CA GLN A 301 -9.74 -4.21 25.04
C GLN A 301 -8.52 -3.81 24.18
N LEU A 302 -8.30 -2.51 24.08
CA LEU A 302 -7.12 -1.92 23.47
C LEU A 302 -5.91 -2.25 24.33
N ASP A 303 -5.06 -3.17 23.85
CA ASP A 303 -3.66 -3.19 24.21
C ASP A 303 -3.06 -1.81 23.83
N GLU A 304 -2.63 -1.04 24.83
CA GLU A 304 -2.11 0.34 24.71
C GLU A 304 -0.87 0.50 23.80
N LYS A 305 -0.41 -0.54 23.11
CA LYS A 305 0.80 -0.51 22.28
C LYS A 305 0.57 -0.16 20.81
N SER A 306 -0.67 -0.10 20.32
CA SER A 306 -0.98 0.18 18.90
C SER A 306 -1.52 1.59 18.64
N THR A 307 -1.63 2.46 19.64
CA THR A 307 -2.23 3.81 19.56
C THR A 307 -1.27 4.93 19.10
N ILE A 308 -0.26 4.63 18.25
CA ILE A 308 0.68 5.67 17.77
C ILE A 308 0.07 6.51 16.62
N LEU A 309 -1.04 6.05 16.06
CA LEU A 309 -1.41 6.38 14.69
C LEU A 309 -2.83 7.01 14.55
N SER A 310 -3.67 7.08 15.57
CA SER A 310 -5.02 7.69 15.42
C SER A 310 -5.08 9.24 15.59
N ARG A 311 -3.99 9.99 15.42
CA ARG A 311 -3.99 11.43 15.74
C ARG A 311 -4.08 12.34 14.51
N SER A 312 -5.16 13.12 14.49
CA SER A 312 -5.38 14.33 13.69
C SER A 312 -4.17 15.28 13.73
N PRO A 313 -3.89 16.07 12.66
CA PRO A 313 -2.72 16.95 12.54
C PRO A 313 -2.63 18.07 13.59
N ALA A 314 -3.58 18.19 14.51
CA ALA A 314 -3.54 19.17 15.60
C ALA A 314 -2.58 18.81 16.76
N SER A 315 -1.97 17.62 16.78
CA SER A 315 -1.06 17.21 17.87
C SER A 315 0.22 16.53 17.41
N ASP A 316 0.90 17.03 16.39
CA ASP A 316 2.28 16.64 16.16
C ASP A 316 3.10 16.98 17.40
N SER A 317 3.54 15.96 18.14
CA SER A 317 4.46 16.13 19.26
C SER A 317 5.85 16.42 18.71
N LEU A 318 6.05 17.67 18.29
CA LEU A 318 7.36 18.18 17.91
C LEU A 318 8.26 18.18 19.15
N ILE A 319 9.37 17.47 19.05
CA ILE A 319 10.44 17.47 20.05
C ILE A 319 11.55 18.35 19.50
N THR A 320 11.97 19.35 20.26
CA THR A 320 13.17 20.12 19.92
C THR A 320 14.38 19.39 20.45
N VAL A 321 15.35 19.12 19.59
CA VAL A 321 16.62 18.48 19.98
C VAL A 321 17.74 19.49 19.79
N VAL A 322 18.53 19.70 20.83
CA VAL A 322 19.71 20.57 20.83
C VAL A 322 20.92 19.73 21.16
N ILE A 323 21.87 19.65 20.25
CA ILE A 323 23.17 19.00 20.46
C ILE A 323 24.22 20.09 20.62
N LYS A 324 24.96 20.09 21.73
CA LYS A 324 26.04 21.06 22.02
C LYS A 324 27.39 20.39 21.80
N PHE A 325 28.33 21.11 21.19
CA PHE A 325 29.73 20.70 21.06
C PHE A 325 30.63 21.93 21.17
N ASN A 326 31.46 21.99 22.21
CA ASN A 326 32.24 23.18 22.57
C ASN A 326 31.36 24.43 22.67
N THR A 327 31.57 25.41 21.79
CA THR A 327 30.83 26.69 21.73
C THR A 327 29.70 26.68 20.70
N LYS A 328 29.48 25.57 19.99
CA LYS A 328 28.47 25.46 18.93
C LYS A 328 27.28 24.63 19.40
N ASP A 329 26.09 24.97 18.92
CA ASP A 329 24.88 24.19 19.08
C ASP A 329 24.26 23.84 17.72
N LEU A 330 23.71 22.63 17.63
CA LEU A 330 22.93 22.15 16.51
C LEU A 330 21.51 21.94 17.01
N ARG A 331 20.55 22.68 16.45
CA ARG A 331 19.13 22.56 16.79
C ARG A 331 18.37 21.99 15.61
N PHE A 332 17.58 20.95 15.86
CA PHE A 332 16.62 20.42 14.89
C PHE A 332 15.32 20.03 15.58
N ILE A 333 14.27 19.92 14.77
CA ILE A 333 12.94 19.55 15.23
C ILE A 333 12.67 18.14 14.77
N TYR A 334 12.26 17.29 15.72
CA TYR A 334 11.96 15.89 15.50
C TYR A 334 10.44 15.66 15.66
N PRO A 335 9.73 15.26 14.60
CA PRO A 335 8.31 14.92 14.69
C PRO A 335 8.13 13.49 15.21
N SER A 336 7.90 13.35 16.52
CA SER A 336 7.76 12.05 17.19
C SER A 336 6.51 11.24 16.82
N SER A 337 5.60 11.83 16.05
CA SER A 337 4.40 11.19 15.50
C SER A 337 4.62 10.48 14.16
N SER A 338 5.62 10.91 13.37
CA SER A 338 5.77 10.52 11.97
C SER A 338 7.13 9.93 11.60
N CYS A 339 8.07 9.89 12.55
CA CYS A 339 9.42 9.38 12.32
C CYS A 339 9.81 8.44 13.47
N SER A 340 10.76 7.53 13.19
CA SER A 340 11.48 6.80 14.24
C SER A 340 12.61 7.68 14.80
N PRO A 341 12.97 7.54 16.09
CA PRO A 341 14.04 8.35 16.67
C PRO A 341 15.34 8.17 15.88
N PRO A 342 16.13 9.24 15.70
CA PRO A 342 17.43 9.12 15.05
C PRO A 342 18.33 8.19 15.87
N THR A 343 19.10 7.36 15.19
CA THR A 343 20.10 6.49 15.82
C THR A 343 21.25 7.30 16.40
N VAL A 344 21.99 6.73 17.36
CA VAL A 344 23.20 7.33 17.92
C VAL A 344 24.21 7.64 16.82
N LEU A 345 24.35 6.72 15.84
CA LEU A 345 25.25 6.88 14.71
C LEU A 345 24.84 8.06 13.81
N GLU A 346 23.55 8.22 13.50
CA GLU A 346 23.05 9.34 12.71
C GLU A 346 23.29 10.67 13.41
N LEU A 347 23.02 10.75 14.71
CA LEU A 347 23.27 11.96 15.50
C LEU A 347 24.76 12.34 15.51
N ILE A 348 25.66 11.37 15.70
CA ILE A 348 27.12 11.62 15.66
C ILE A 348 27.56 12.04 14.25
N THR A 349 27.07 11.36 13.21
CA THR A 349 27.46 11.63 11.82
C THR A 349 27.02 13.02 11.39
N ASN A 350 25.76 13.39 11.66
CA ASN A 350 25.23 14.72 11.36
C ASN A 350 25.93 15.80 12.18
N SER A 351 26.26 15.52 13.44
CA SER A 351 27.00 16.45 14.30
C SER A 351 28.43 16.67 13.80
N LYS A 352 29.13 15.62 13.33
CA LYS A 352 30.48 15.77 12.73
C LYS A 352 30.45 16.74 11.56
N THR A 353 29.49 16.55 10.65
CA THR A 353 29.29 17.42 9.49
C THR A 353 28.93 18.85 9.92
N ALA A 354 27.96 19.01 10.81
CA ALA A 354 27.49 20.33 11.25
C ALA A 354 28.54 21.13 12.02
N PHE A 355 29.36 20.47 12.85
CA PHE A 355 30.38 21.16 13.66
C PHE A 355 31.74 21.30 12.95
N GLY A 356 31.93 20.64 11.80
CA GLY A 356 33.20 20.64 11.06
C GLY A 356 34.29 19.82 11.74
N ILE A 357 33.92 18.69 12.36
CA ILE A 357 34.87 17.82 13.06
C ILE A 357 35.61 16.95 12.04
N VAL A 358 36.78 17.41 11.63
CA VAL A 358 37.62 16.75 10.60
C VAL A 358 38.43 15.57 11.14
N ASN A 359 38.61 15.52 12.48
CA ASN A 359 39.52 14.57 13.11
C ASN A 359 38.79 13.27 13.51
N ASN A 360 38.97 12.22 12.71
CA ASN A 360 38.34 10.90 12.93
C ASN A 360 39.04 10.02 13.98
N ASN A 361 40.21 10.45 14.47
CA ASN A 361 41.02 9.65 15.41
C ASN A 361 40.49 9.65 16.85
N ARG A 362 39.50 10.50 17.17
CA ARG A 362 38.88 10.55 18.49
C ARG A 362 37.46 10.02 18.41
N ILE A 363 37.16 9.05 19.27
CA ILE A 363 35.81 8.49 19.40
C ILE A 363 34.92 9.56 20.03
N LEU A 364 33.82 9.89 19.34
CA LEU A 364 32.79 10.77 19.85
C LEU A 364 31.69 9.94 20.48
N LYS A 365 31.17 10.41 21.61
CA LYS A 365 30.00 9.82 22.26
C LYS A 365 28.97 10.91 22.52
N ILE A 366 27.71 10.50 22.67
CA ILE A 366 26.60 11.39 23.02
C ILE A 366 26.34 11.24 24.51
N ARG A 367 26.20 12.38 25.19
CA ARG A 367 25.83 12.48 26.59
C ARG A 367 24.54 13.28 26.71
N ASN A 368 23.64 12.86 27.59
CA ASN A 368 22.49 13.68 27.93
C ASN A 368 22.95 14.88 28.77
N ALA A 369 22.60 16.11 28.37
CA ALA A 369 23.09 17.31 29.02
C ALA A 369 22.53 17.49 30.45
N GLN A 370 21.33 16.97 30.72
CA GLN A 370 20.63 17.08 32.00
C GLN A 370 21.08 16.01 32.99
N SER A 371 21.05 14.73 32.60
CA SER A 371 21.44 13.62 33.49
C SER A 371 22.96 13.40 33.56
N LYS A 372 23.71 13.99 32.62
CA LYS A 372 25.15 13.70 32.39
C LYS A 372 25.45 12.23 32.12
N SER A 373 24.44 11.39 31.88
CA SER A 373 24.60 9.99 31.52
C SER A 373 25.01 9.87 30.06
N LEU A 374 25.92 8.93 29.80
CA LEU A 374 26.34 8.62 28.45
C LEU A 374 25.29 7.73 27.78
N ILE A 375 25.02 7.97 26.49
CA ILE A 375 24.06 7.21 25.69
C ILE A 375 24.87 6.29 24.79
N ASP A 376 24.91 5.00 25.12
CA ASP A 376 25.75 3.99 24.46
C ASP A 376 24.95 3.11 23.49
N SER A 377 23.62 3.20 23.49
CA SER A 377 22.76 2.39 22.61
C SER A 377 21.57 3.16 22.06
N ASP A 378 21.08 2.71 20.90
CA ASP A 378 19.87 3.25 20.28
C ASP A 378 18.63 3.05 21.16
N SER A 379 18.58 1.99 21.97
CA SER A 379 17.47 1.75 22.91
C SER A 379 17.41 2.78 24.04
N GLU A 380 18.56 3.22 24.56
CA GLU A 380 18.61 4.30 25.55
C GLU A 380 18.18 5.64 24.96
N LEU A 381 18.57 5.89 23.71
CA LEU A 381 18.17 7.07 22.97
C LEU A 381 16.66 7.06 22.73
N GLU A 382 16.09 5.93 22.27
CA GLU A 382 14.65 5.76 22.07
C GLU A 382 13.87 6.03 23.36
N LYS A 383 14.28 5.44 24.50
CA LYS A 383 13.67 5.71 25.81
C LYS A 383 13.70 7.19 26.18
N LEU A 384 14.76 7.91 25.84
CA LEU A 384 14.87 9.35 26.10
C LEU A 384 13.88 10.16 25.25
N PHE A 385 13.71 9.78 23.98
CA PHE A 385 12.74 10.41 23.08
C PHE A 385 11.30 10.15 23.54
N ASP A 386 10.99 8.92 23.93
CA ASP A 386 9.66 8.54 24.45
C ASP A 386 9.34 9.24 25.76
N ALA A 387 10.29 9.27 26.71
CA ALA A 387 10.11 9.98 27.98
C ALA A 387 9.90 11.48 27.81
N THR A 388 10.37 12.06 26.69
CA THR A 388 10.24 13.48 26.39
C THR A 388 8.92 13.82 25.68
N ARG A 389 8.23 12.82 25.11
CA ARG A 389 6.94 12.99 24.41
C ARG A 389 5.87 13.62 25.29
N ASN A 390 5.88 13.28 26.59
CA ASN A 390 4.88 13.71 27.57
C ASN A 390 5.32 14.94 28.40
N LYS A 391 6.49 15.52 28.14
CA LYS A 391 6.99 16.71 28.86
C LYS A 391 6.42 18.02 28.28
N PRO A 392 6.21 19.06 29.11
CA PRO A 392 5.60 20.32 28.65
C PRO A 392 6.45 21.09 27.63
N HIS A 393 7.78 21.04 27.72
CA HIS A 393 8.68 21.76 26.82
C HIS A 393 9.27 20.91 25.69
N LYS A 394 8.99 19.60 25.67
CA LYS A 394 9.44 18.62 24.65
C LYS A 394 10.86 18.88 24.14
N LEU A 395 11.80 19.15 25.05
CA LEU A 395 13.17 19.53 24.75
C LEU A 395 14.12 18.41 25.18
N ILE A 396 14.97 17.97 24.26
CA ILE A 396 16.10 17.08 24.53
C ILE A 396 17.38 17.88 24.32
N GLU A 397 18.17 18.01 25.38
CA GLU A 397 19.50 18.58 25.28
C GLU A 397 20.55 17.46 25.38
N LEU A 398 21.38 17.37 24.34
CA LEU A 398 22.48 16.43 24.22
C LEU A 398 23.79 17.19 24.11
N GLU A 399 24.86 16.52 24.49
CA GLU A 399 26.21 17.04 24.42
C GLU A 399 27.08 16.00 23.71
N LEU A 400 27.77 16.44 22.67
CA LEU A 400 28.76 15.63 21.99
C LEU A 400 30.07 15.78 22.76
N ILE A 401 30.69 14.66 23.14
CA ILE A 401 31.93 14.67 23.90
C ILE A 401 32.98 13.78 23.24
N TYR A 402 34.24 14.17 23.35
CA TYR A 402 35.34 13.26 23.07
C TYR A 402 35.42 12.23 24.19
N HIS A 403 35.41 10.96 23.83
CA HIS A 403 35.69 9.89 24.77
C HIS A 403 37.20 9.84 25.02
N ASN A 404 37.63 10.16 26.24
CA ASN A 404 39.03 10.01 26.63
C ASN A 404 39.33 8.53 26.84
N MET A 405 40.26 7.98 26.05
CA MET A 405 40.79 6.61 26.22
C MET A 405 41.72 6.45 27.45
N GLN A 406 41.79 7.45 28.34
CA GLN A 406 42.71 7.45 29.49
C GLN A 406 42.30 6.49 30.62
N ASP A 407 41.06 5.99 30.63
CA ASP A 407 40.63 5.01 31.64
C ASP A 407 41.05 3.57 31.32
N TYR A 408 41.46 3.27 30.08
CA TYR A 408 41.99 1.96 29.70
C TYR A 408 43.53 1.86 29.77
N LEU A 409 44.23 2.97 30.07
CA LEU A 409 45.70 3.02 30.12
C LEU A 409 46.27 3.34 31.52
N ASN A 410 45.51 3.07 32.58
CA ASN A 410 46.01 3.15 33.97
C ASN A 410 46.37 1.77 34.55
N LEU A 411 46.98 0.90 33.74
CA LEU A 411 47.75 -0.25 34.20
C LEU A 411 49.23 -0.01 33.88
N ASN A 412 49.84 0.88 34.66
CA ASN A 412 51.19 0.81 35.20
C ASN A 412 51.60 2.21 35.64
N PHE A 413 51.63 2.39 36.96
CA PHE A 413 52.54 3.34 37.57
C PHE A 413 53.95 3.00 37.06
N ASP A 414 54.68 3.98 36.52
CA ASP A 414 55.90 4.36 37.23
C ASP A 414 56.47 5.74 36.88
N VAL A 415 57.06 6.28 37.94
CA VAL A 415 57.78 7.54 38.14
C VAL A 415 58.96 7.69 37.16
N PRO A 416 59.37 8.91 36.78
CA PRO A 416 60.49 9.09 35.84
C PRO A 416 61.83 8.76 36.49
N GLN A 417 62.56 7.78 35.94
CA GLN A 417 63.99 7.62 36.20
C GLN A 417 64.85 7.44 34.93
N LYS A 418 66.01 8.10 35.03
CA LYS A 418 67.17 8.24 34.15
C LYS A 418 67.59 7.03 33.29
N GLN A 419 68.11 7.40 32.11
CA GLN A 419 69.02 6.72 31.17
C GLN A 419 69.84 5.53 31.71
N VAL A 420 69.86 4.42 30.96
CA VAL A 420 71.06 3.64 30.56
C VAL A 420 70.77 2.87 29.24
N ARG A 421 71.68 2.93 28.25
CA ARG A 421 71.83 1.97 27.12
C ARG A 421 72.78 0.84 27.59
N PRO A 422 72.72 -0.43 27.12
CA PRO A 422 72.88 -0.76 25.69
C PRO A 422 72.29 -2.10 25.15
N ALA A 423 72.34 -2.21 23.81
CA ALA A 423 72.55 -3.36 22.90
C ALA A 423 71.87 -4.74 23.08
N GLY A 424 71.30 -5.25 21.98
CA GLY A 424 71.08 -6.70 21.76
C GLY A 424 69.98 -7.04 20.74
N LEU A 425 70.35 -7.73 19.66
CA LEU A 425 69.50 -8.24 18.58
C LEU A 425 68.46 -9.30 19.04
N HIS A 426 67.31 -9.39 18.36
CA HIS A 426 66.93 -10.53 17.49
C HIS A 426 65.50 -10.38 16.94
N ALA A 427 65.35 -10.72 15.66
CA ALA A 427 64.10 -10.76 14.90
C ALA A 427 63.17 -11.90 15.35
N LEU A 428 61.87 -11.82 15.04
CA LEU A 428 61.07 -12.91 14.43
C LEU A 428 59.62 -12.48 14.10
N THR A 429 59.22 -12.83 12.87
CA THR A 429 57.86 -13.12 12.31
C THR A 429 56.84 -12.00 12.02
N PRO A 430 56.24 -11.99 10.80
CA PRO A 430 55.03 -11.22 10.48
C PRO A 430 53.74 -11.95 10.86
N PRO A 431 52.60 -11.24 11.09
CA PRO A 431 51.35 -11.85 11.49
C PRO A 431 50.61 -12.51 10.30
N LEU A 432 49.92 -13.61 10.60
CA LEU A 432 49.06 -14.40 9.70
C LEU A 432 47.88 -13.58 9.12
N PRO A 433 47.37 -13.93 7.92
CA PRO A 433 46.18 -13.30 7.37
C PRO A 433 44.89 -13.82 8.03
N LEU A 434 43.92 -12.92 8.21
CA LEU A 434 42.58 -13.21 8.74
C LEU A 434 41.78 -14.13 7.79
N PRO A 435 40.93 -15.03 8.31
CA PRO A 435 40.11 -15.90 7.48
C PRO A 435 38.94 -15.13 6.83
N ASN A 436 38.72 -15.44 5.55
CA ASN A 436 37.60 -14.95 4.73
C ASN A 436 36.26 -15.15 5.43
N ARG A 437 35.56 -14.05 5.74
CA ARG A 437 34.13 -14.05 6.05
C ARG A 437 33.34 -14.28 4.77
N SER A 438 32.54 -15.33 4.73
CA SER A 438 31.59 -15.59 3.64
C SER A 438 30.47 -14.53 3.62
N PRO A 439 29.95 -14.16 2.44
CA PRO A 439 28.88 -13.18 2.33
C PRO A 439 27.54 -13.75 2.80
N PHE A 440 26.78 -12.90 3.48
CA PHE A 440 25.42 -13.13 3.96
C PHE A 440 24.51 -13.52 2.78
N LYS A 441 23.78 -14.64 2.88
CA LYS A 441 22.77 -15.07 1.90
C LYS A 441 21.36 -14.90 2.49
N PHE A 442 20.49 -14.20 1.78
CA PHE A 442 19.05 -14.21 2.04
C PHE A 442 18.47 -15.58 1.67
N GLN A 443 17.77 -16.20 2.61
CA GLN A 443 16.87 -17.32 2.31
C GLN A 443 15.48 -16.78 2.02
N PRO A 444 14.82 -17.21 0.92
CA PRO A 444 13.41 -16.96 0.73
C PRO A 444 12.61 -17.82 1.72
N LEU A 445 11.65 -17.18 2.41
CA LEU A 445 10.64 -17.90 3.17
C LEU A 445 9.71 -18.60 2.17
N LEU A 446 9.66 -19.92 2.27
CA LEU A 446 8.69 -20.77 1.58
C LEU A 446 7.29 -20.61 2.17
#